data_AF-A0A1V5AN10-F1
#
_entry.id   AF-A0A1V5AN10-F1
#
_cell.length_a   1.000
_cell.length_b   1.000
_cell.length_c   1.000
_cell.angle_alpha   90.00
_cell.angle_beta   90.00
_cell.angle_gamma   90.00
#
_symmetry.space_group_name_H-M   'P 1'
#
loop_
_entity.id
_entity.type
_entity.pdbx_description
1 polymer ?
#
loop_
_entity_poly.entity_id
_entity_poly.type
_entity_poly.pdbx_seq_one_letter_code
_entity_poly.pdbx_strand_id
1 'polypeptide(L)'
;MMTGGGNRAAVSATLETEINSSTLEDHYADQLNAANWTRTGEGQSGPSSWSAWSTEDENGLVWNGFLIALDLPGSENQRFVLVQASLEDN
;
A
#
# COMPACT_ATOMS: atom_id res chain seq x y z
N MET A 1 -8.37 -5.09 -8.67
CA MET A 1 -9.73 -5.58 -8.26
C MET A 1 -9.95 -5.18 -6.80
N MET A 2 -11.18 -4.86 -6.40
CA MET A 2 -11.53 -4.60 -4.99
C MET A 2 -12.08 -5.88 -4.36
N THR A 3 -11.48 -6.37 -3.29
CA THR A 3 -12.04 -7.44 -2.46
C THR A 3 -12.18 -6.93 -1.03
N GLY A 4 -13.43 -6.85 -0.55
CA GLY A 4 -13.74 -6.37 0.79
C GLY A 4 -14.72 -7.31 1.48
N GLY A 5 -14.41 -7.72 2.70
CA GLY A 5 -15.28 -8.55 3.54
C GLY A 5 -15.04 -8.25 5.01
N GLY A 6 -16.06 -7.72 5.68
CA GLY A 6 -16.14 -7.47 7.13
C GLY A 6 -15.09 -6.52 7.72
N ASN A 7 -13.85 -6.98 7.79
CA ASN A 7 -12.76 -6.37 8.54
C ASN A 7 -11.50 -6.15 7.69
N ARG A 8 -11.58 -6.34 6.37
CA ARG A 8 -10.45 -6.17 5.45
C ARG A 8 -10.91 -5.61 4.11
N ALA A 9 -10.13 -4.68 3.59
CA ALA A 9 -10.23 -4.13 2.24
C ALA A 9 -8.88 -4.26 1.55
N ALA A 10 -8.88 -4.66 0.28
CA ALA A 10 -7.67 -4.69 -0.53
C ALA A 10 -7.96 -4.18 -1.94
N VAL A 11 -6.99 -3.43 -2.47
CA VAL A 11 -6.99 -2.85 -3.81
C VAL A 11 -5.68 -3.18 -4.47
N SER A 12 -5.75 -3.69 -5.69
CA SER A 12 -4.55 -3.91 -6.51
C SER A 12 -4.72 -3.38 -7.92
N ALA A 13 -3.59 -2.95 -8.48
CA ALA A 13 -3.47 -2.46 -9.85
C ALA A 13 -2.14 -2.92 -10.47
N THR A 14 -2.16 -3.17 -11.77
CA THR A 14 -0.96 -3.24 -12.61
C THR A 14 -0.91 -1.98 -13.44
N LEU A 15 0.22 -1.29 -13.41
CA LEU A 15 0.45 0.02 -14.03
C LEU A 15 1.53 -0.11 -15.09
N GLU A 16 1.31 0.52 -16.25
CA GLU A 16 2.37 0.78 -17.22
C GLU A 16 2.97 2.15 -16.91
N THR A 17 4.21 2.18 -16.46
CA THR A 17 4.91 3.40 -16.05
C THR A 17 6.43 3.22 -16.09
N GLU A 18 7.14 4.32 -16.34
CA GLU A 18 8.59 4.37 -16.35
C GLU A 18 9.19 4.51 -14.94
N ILE A 19 8.39 4.87 -13.94
CA ILE A 19 8.88 5.02 -12.55
C ILE A 19 9.04 3.65 -11.88
N ASN A 20 10.03 3.55 -10.99
CA ASN A 20 10.30 2.31 -10.25
C ASN A 20 9.36 2.13 -9.04
N SER A 21 9.42 0.94 -8.45
CA SER A 21 8.64 0.58 -7.26
C SER A 21 8.80 1.56 -6.09
N SER A 22 9.99 2.11 -5.84
CA SER A 22 10.23 3.05 -4.74
C SER A 22 9.51 4.38 -4.96
N THR A 23 9.64 4.99 -6.14
CA THR A 23 8.94 6.24 -6.46
C THR A 23 7.42 6.05 -6.45
N LEU A 24 6.95 4.86 -6.85
CA LEU A 24 5.53 4.53 -6.84
C LEU A 24 5.00 4.32 -5.40
N GLU A 25 5.78 3.70 -4.53
CA GLU A 25 5.46 3.59 -3.10
C GLU A 25 5.38 4.98 -2.45
N ASP A 26 6.39 5.84 -2.67
CA ASP A 26 6.39 7.22 -2.18
C ASP A 26 5.14 7.99 -2.66
N HIS A 27 4.75 7.83 -3.93
CA HIS A 27 3.57 8.48 -4.48
C HIS A 27 2.27 8.09 -3.73
N TYR A 28 2.09 6.82 -3.40
CA TYR A 28 0.91 6.37 -2.66
C TYR A 28 1.03 6.66 -1.15
N ALA A 29 2.24 6.70 -0.62
CA ALA A 29 2.50 7.10 0.75
C ALA A 29 2.08 8.55 1.02
N ASP A 30 2.35 9.46 0.09
CA ASP A 30 1.88 10.85 0.16
C ASP A 30 0.35 10.91 0.23
N GLN A 31 -0.35 10.04 -0.52
CA GLN A 31 -1.82 9.97 -0.48
C GLN A 31 -2.34 9.43 0.86
N LEU A 32 -1.67 8.42 1.44
CA LEU A 32 -2.02 7.87 2.75
C LEU A 32 -1.78 8.88 3.87
N ASN A 33 -0.64 9.59 3.85
CA ASN A 33 -0.36 10.70 4.77
C ASN A 33 -1.43 11.79 4.67
N ALA A 34 -1.80 12.20 3.45
CA ALA A 34 -2.85 13.19 3.23
C ALA A 34 -4.24 12.73 3.72
N ALA A 35 -4.45 11.41 3.84
CA ALA A 35 -5.64 10.78 4.38
C ALA A 35 -5.54 10.47 5.90
N ASN A 36 -4.58 11.07 6.61
CA ASN A 36 -4.33 10.90 8.05
C ASN A 36 -3.85 9.50 8.49
N TRP A 37 -3.34 8.69 7.56
CA TRP A 37 -2.62 7.48 7.95
C TRP A 37 -1.22 7.83 8.45
N THR A 38 -0.79 7.18 9.53
CA THR A 38 0.56 7.33 10.08
C THR A 38 1.41 6.15 9.64
N ARG A 39 2.56 6.41 9.00
CA ARG A 39 3.52 5.38 8.61
C ARG A 39 4.16 4.77 9.87
N THR A 40 4.06 3.44 10.04
CA THR A 40 4.61 2.69 11.18
C THR A 40 5.86 1.90 10.81
N GLY A 41 6.11 1.68 9.52
CA GLY A 41 7.31 1.03 9.01
C GLY A 41 7.44 1.15 7.50
N GLU A 42 8.64 0.92 7.00
CA GLU A 42 8.94 0.94 5.56
C GLU A 42 10.14 0.02 5.27
N GLY A 43 10.27 -0.34 4.00
CA GLY A 43 11.44 -1.07 3.56
C GLY A 43 11.50 -1.25 2.05
N GLN A 44 12.71 -1.54 1.59
CA GLN A 44 12.99 -1.84 0.20
C GLN A 44 13.81 -3.12 0.12
N SER A 45 13.45 -4.03 -0.77
CA SER A 45 14.16 -5.27 -1.01
C SER A 45 14.06 -5.69 -2.47
N GLY A 46 15.18 -5.61 -3.19
CA GLY A 46 15.24 -5.92 -4.62
C GLY A 46 14.20 -5.11 -5.42
N PRO A 47 13.29 -5.76 -6.18
CA PRO A 47 12.27 -5.08 -6.98
C PRO A 47 11.07 -4.60 -6.16
N SER A 48 11.11 -4.69 -4.83
CA SER A 48 9.98 -4.37 -3.95
C SER A 48 10.26 -3.18 -3.05
N SER A 49 9.27 -2.31 -2.93
CA SER A 49 9.23 -1.21 -1.95
C SER A 49 7.89 -1.28 -1.22
N TRP A 50 7.90 -1.17 0.10
CA TRP A 50 6.70 -1.34 0.93
C TRP A 50 6.68 -0.37 2.12
N SER A 51 5.47 -0.13 2.63
CA SER A 51 5.24 0.59 3.87
C SER A 51 4.05 0.04 4.65
N ALA A 52 4.14 0.14 5.97
CA ALA A 52 3.11 -0.21 6.93
C ALA A 52 2.52 1.07 7.54
N TRP A 53 1.22 1.03 7.83
CA TRP A 53 0.45 2.20 8.21
C TRP A 53 -0.54 1.89 9.32
N SER A 54 -0.92 2.92 10.07
CA SER A 54 -2.00 2.85 11.05
C SER A 54 -2.89 4.10 10.97
N THR A 55 -4.19 3.93 11.16
CA THR A 55 -5.13 5.04 11.36
C THR A 55 -6.21 4.63 12.35
N GLU A 56 -6.75 5.59 13.09
CA GLU A 56 -7.95 5.43 13.91
C GLU A 56 -9.13 6.01 13.13
N ASP A 57 -10.27 5.31 13.09
CA ASP A 57 -11.50 5.81 12.48
C ASP A 57 -12.36 6.60 13.48
N GLU A 58 -13.49 7.16 13.00
CA GLU A 58 -14.40 7.96 13.83
C GLU A 58 -15.04 7.18 14.99
N ASN A 59 -15.00 5.84 14.96
CA ASN A 59 -15.51 4.97 16.02
C ASN A 59 -14.42 4.52 17.00
N GLY A 60 -13.19 5.03 16.85
CA GLY A 60 -12.04 4.64 17.67
C GLY A 60 -11.46 3.27 17.30
N LEU A 61 -11.80 2.71 16.13
CA LEU A 61 -11.21 1.46 15.67
C LEU A 61 -9.90 1.72 14.96
N VAL A 62 -8.88 0.94 15.32
CA VAL A 62 -7.56 1.02 14.70
C VAL A 62 -7.51 0.11 13.48
N TRP A 63 -7.04 0.67 12.37
CA TRP A 63 -6.81 -0.01 11.11
C TRP A 63 -5.32 -0.10 10.83
N ASN A 64 -4.87 -1.30 10.46
CA ASN A 64 -3.52 -1.56 9.98
C ASN A 64 -3.51 -1.61 8.45
N GLY A 65 -2.62 -0.83 7.85
CA GLY A 65 -2.45 -0.70 6.42
C GLY A 65 -1.13 -1.30 5.96
N PHE A 66 -1.13 -1.85 4.74
CA PHE A 66 0.09 -2.29 4.05
C PHE A 66 0.03 -1.89 2.58
N LEU A 67 1.06 -1.18 2.13
CA LEU A 67 1.29 -0.80 0.75
C LEU A 67 2.54 -1.53 0.25
N ILE A 68 2.46 -2.10 -0.95
CA ILE A 68 3.62 -2.64 -1.65
C ILE A 68 3.56 -2.29 -3.13
N ALA A 69 4.69 -1.85 -3.66
CA ALA A 69 4.95 -1.68 -5.07
C ALA A 69 6.04 -2.66 -5.52
N LEU A 70 5.83 -3.30 -6.67
CA LEU A 70 6.73 -4.30 -7.24
C LEU A 70 7.08 -3.96 -8.68
N ASP A 71 8.37 -4.02 -9.01
CA ASP A 71 8.85 -4.06 -10.39
C ASP A 71 8.62 -5.48 -10.94
N LEU A 72 7.73 -5.64 -11.93
CA LEU A 72 7.37 -6.96 -12.43
C LEU A 72 8.47 -7.54 -13.34
N PRO A 73 8.94 -8.77 -13.07
CA PRO A 73 9.96 -9.39 -13.92
C PRO A 73 9.41 -9.67 -15.32
N GLY A 74 10.26 -9.45 -16.34
CA GLY A 74 9.90 -9.67 -17.74
C GLY A 74 9.23 -8.46 -18.43
N SER A 75 9.10 -7.33 -17.74
CA SER A 75 8.59 -6.09 -18.33
C SER A 75 9.26 -4.86 -17.70
N GLU A 76 9.96 -4.07 -18.52
CA GLU A 76 10.71 -2.90 -18.03
C GLU A 76 9.79 -1.81 -17.46
N ASN A 77 8.56 -1.71 -17.97
CA ASN A 77 7.62 -0.63 -17.68
C ASN A 77 6.36 -1.08 -16.94
N GLN A 78 6.29 -2.30 -16.41
CA GLN A 78 5.13 -2.74 -15.64
C GLN A 78 5.43 -2.81 -14.15
N ARG A 79 4.52 -2.23 -13.37
CA ARG A 79 4.55 -2.23 -11.91
C ARG A 79 3.27 -2.83 -11.37
N PHE A 80 3.38 -3.56 -10.27
CA PHE A 80 2.23 -4.01 -9.51
C PHE A 80 2.16 -3.24 -8.20
N VAL A 81 0.97 -2.79 -7.83
CA VAL A 81 0.70 -2.15 -6.54
C VAL A 81 -0.43 -2.86 -5.84
N LEU A 82 -0.25 -3.10 -4.55
CA LEU A 82 -1.29 -3.56 -3.65
C LEU A 82 -1.33 -2.64 -2.44
N VAL A 83 -2.53 -2.16 -2.11
CA VAL A 83 -2.85 -1.53 -0.84
C VAL A 83 -3.87 -2.43 -0.15
N GLN A 84 -3.64 -2.75 1.12
CA GLN A 84 -4.65 -3.38 1.96
C GLN A 84 -4.76 -2.67 3.30
N ALA A 85 -5.95 -2.73 3.85
CA ALA A 85 -6.26 -2.30 5.20
C ALA A 85 -7.08 -3.38 5.89
N SER A 86 -6.79 -3.65 7.15
CA SER A 86 -7.63 -4.48 8.01
C SER A 86 -7.75 -3.87 9.39
N LEU A 87 -8.86 -4.16 10.08
CA LEU A 87 -8.96 -3.85 11.49
C LEU A 87 -7.84 -4.56 12.25
N GLU A 88 -7.30 -3.89 13.27
CA GLU A 88 -6.38 -4.52 14.21
C GLU A 88 -7.10 -5.65 14.94
N ASP A 89 -6.57 -6.88 14.81
CA ASP A 89 -7.05 -8.01 15.58
C ASP A 89 -6.56 -7.85 17.03
N ASN A 90 -7.48 -7.58 17.96
CA ASN A 90 -7.25 -7.55 19.41
C ASN A 90 -6.90 -8.93 19.97
#